data_AF-A0A1V5V5C9-F1
#
_entry.id   AF-A0A1V5V5C9-F1
#
_cell.length_a   1.000
_cell.length_b   1.000
_cell.length_c   1.000
_cell.angle_alpha   90.00
_cell.angle_beta   90.00
_cell.angle_gamma   90.00
#
_symmetry.space_group_name_H-M   'P 1'
#
loop_
_entity.id
_entity.type
_entity.pdbx_description
1 polymer ?
#
loop_
_entity_poly.entity_id
_entity_poly.type
_entity_poly.pdbx_seq_one_letter_code
_entity_poly.pdbx_strand_id
1 'polypeptide(L)'
;MYRYIVFSFFLFLFAVSGEDVEFLYLPRGTQLYKSFDFHTKPEMLVYRDFSAPLLETKPYRFKAVSLIKESYACKVGIPNAGQFWVLPELEPKEKADRQFSYSFAQNSGMMLAGIFCFLASVFSFFLYLKQKSFLNTFFAAATPVLFYLAFMLYLIGATGNITLQPIDETQYFRVAKGLFFLDFSGQWYYTVGLPFFYLPFLFFFGTTDIFTILTPFLIFSILVLMPTSIFMTFWIARKLSDSNKTALLITLTWLSAIFFYRNGYMATEKGEHFFKALPMLPDFFFSYPLFDLLTMTGYNALSDTLSMTLILCCMAMLLFMRKTFADLALFAGLFALACLTRVNNILFIPLFVLFLYVKFQPEKHNLFRMLLWGGLSFFLVFSPQFILNWVQFGSPLRFPYILHADNAGQGFSFSVLPTGIPFLFTTNHAYLVLGGLSLLFIKDRKIRTFLSLWIIPLLFFFCGYPVIYNNTSRFIMSLFPGCITALFLADIWKDQIFSAKCRIVLPLLASVLLTAPGGSEIFQTLLPWRWNEFGMPQWMGKTICIAVILMNCACVLSFLTTAVRMKNNHSPAFRKSMDSALFLLLFSLLFFVANPYLTAFVMAAAFGRTVYDSVLLLRDVSSTRSSTARPEWI
;
A
#
# COMPACT_ATOMS: atom_id res chain seq x y z
N MET A 1 10.67 -28.24 -17.25
CA MET A 1 9.62 -28.75 -16.33
C MET A 1 9.09 -27.68 -15.36
N TYR A 2 9.91 -26.99 -14.56
CA TYR A 2 9.44 -25.98 -13.58
C TYR A 2 8.69 -24.75 -14.17
N ARG A 3 8.97 -24.37 -15.43
CA ARG A 3 8.29 -23.24 -16.11
C ARG A 3 6.86 -23.55 -16.56
N TYR A 4 6.55 -24.83 -16.78
CA TYR A 4 5.19 -25.27 -17.10
C TYR A 4 4.39 -25.52 -15.82
N ILE A 5 5.01 -25.99 -14.74
CA ILE A 5 4.28 -26.31 -13.49
C ILE A 5 3.64 -25.07 -12.86
N VAL A 6 4.30 -23.90 -12.85
CA VAL A 6 3.70 -22.68 -12.28
C VAL A 6 2.55 -22.18 -13.16
N PHE A 7 2.71 -22.14 -14.48
CA PHE A 7 1.67 -21.69 -15.41
C PHE A 7 0.52 -22.70 -15.57
N SER A 8 0.81 -24.01 -15.50
CA SER A 8 -0.15 -25.10 -15.51
C SER A 8 -0.90 -25.22 -14.18
N PHE A 9 -0.29 -24.89 -13.04
CA PHE A 9 -1.01 -24.78 -11.76
C PHE A 9 -2.01 -23.61 -11.76
N PHE A 10 -1.69 -22.51 -12.47
CA PHE A 10 -2.62 -21.40 -12.71
C PHE A 10 -3.75 -21.73 -13.67
N LEU A 11 -3.50 -22.52 -14.72
CA LEU A 11 -4.54 -23.02 -15.60
C LEU A 11 -5.44 -24.06 -14.90
N PHE A 12 -4.90 -24.89 -14.00
CA PHE A 12 -5.67 -25.92 -13.31
C PHE A 12 -6.65 -25.36 -12.25
N LEU A 13 -6.32 -24.22 -11.63
CA LEU A 13 -7.23 -23.54 -10.68
C LEU A 13 -8.42 -22.84 -11.36
N PHE A 14 -8.39 -22.66 -12.69
CA PHE A 14 -9.46 -22.03 -13.47
C PHE A 14 -10.08 -22.95 -14.53
N ALA A 15 -9.60 -24.19 -14.66
CA ALA A 15 -10.12 -25.18 -15.62
C ALA A 15 -11.24 -26.06 -15.03
N VAL A 16 -12.16 -25.47 -14.26
CA VAL A 16 -13.44 -26.13 -13.91
C VAL A 16 -14.58 -25.18 -14.23
N SER A 17 -14.88 -25.04 -15.52
CA SER A 17 -16.25 -24.86 -15.96
C SER A 17 -16.34 -25.28 -17.42
N GLY A 18 -17.04 -26.37 -17.64
CA GLY A 18 -17.20 -26.97 -18.96
C GLY A 18 -17.99 -28.25 -18.84
N GLU A 19 -19.10 -28.21 -18.13
CA GLU A 19 -20.21 -29.12 -18.41
C GLU A 19 -21.33 -28.27 -19.01
N ASP A 20 -21.88 -28.74 -20.12
CA ASP A 20 -23.10 -28.21 -20.73
C ASP A 20 -24.25 -28.42 -19.73
N VAL A 21 -24.41 -27.48 -18.81
CA VAL A 21 -25.49 -27.52 -17.83
C VAL A 21 -26.78 -27.14 -18.57
N GLU A 22 -27.50 -28.14 -19.06
CA GLU A 22 -28.83 -27.95 -19.69
C GLU A 22 -29.85 -27.34 -18.70
N PHE A 23 -29.63 -27.49 -17.39
CA PHE A 23 -30.54 -27.02 -16.34
C PHE A 23 -29.82 -26.27 -15.20
N LEU A 24 -30.16 -25.00 -14.99
CA LEU A 24 -29.65 -24.19 -13.89
C LEU A 24 -30.49 -24.38 -12.62
N TYR A 25 -29.84 -24.71 -11.51
CA TYR A 25 -30.48 -24.75 -10.19
C TYR A 25 -30.74 -23.34 -9.65
N LEU A 26 -31.97 -23.06 -9.23
CA LEU A 26 -32.42 -21.77 -8.72
C LEU A 26 -32.93 -21.94 -7.28
N PRO A 27 -32.15 -21.50 -6.28
CA PRO A 27 -32.59 -21.57 -4.89
C PRO A 27 -33.77 -20.62 -4.62
N ARG A 28 -34.55 -20.93 -3.59
CA ARG A 28 -35.62 -20.09 -3.07
C ARG A 28 -35.08 -18.70 -2.72
N GLY A 29 -35.79 -17.68 -3.19
CA GLY A 29 -35.41 -16.28 -3.08
C GLY A 29 -34.64 -15.74 -4.28
N THR A 30 -34.28 -16.55 -5.28
CA THR A 30 -33.59 -16.06 -6.49
C THR A 30 -34.43 -15.01 -7.22
N GLN A 31 -33.77 -13.93 -7.64
CA GLN A 31 -34.40 -12.81 -8.36
C GLN A 31 -34.48 -13.09 -9.86
N LEU A 32 -35.66 -12.89 -10.44
CA LEU A 32 -35.94 -13.13 -11.85
C LEU A 32 -36.23 -11.80 -12.56
N TYR A 33 -35.46 -11.51 -13.60
CA TYR A 33 -35.49 -10.24 -14.32
C TYR A 33 -35.99 -10.45 -15.75
N LYS A 34 -36.83 -9.54 -16.25
CA LYS A 34 -37.32 -9.62 -17.64
C LYS A 34 -36.31 -9.03 -18.63
N SER A 35 -35.58 -8.00 -18.21
CA SER A 35 -34.52 -7.36 -18.96
C SER A 35 -33.14 -7.84 -18.50
N PHE A 36 -32.11 -7.52 -19.29
CA PHE A 36 -30.70 -7.72 -18.92
C PHE A 36 -30.17 -6.63 -17.97
N ASP A 37 -31.03 -5.72 -17.52
CA ASP A 37 -30.69 -4.66 -16.57
C ASP A 37 -31.08 -5.10 -15.16
N PHE A 38 -30.08 -5.51 -14.38
CA PHE A 38 -30.29 -6.01 -13.02
C PHE A 38 -30.38 -4.88 -11.97
N HIS A 39 -30.30 -3.62 -12.38
CA HIS A 39 -30.53 -2.47 -11.49
C HIS A 39 -32.03 -2.17 -11.31
N THR A 40 -32.90 -2.73 -12.15
CA THR A 40 -34.35 -2.60 -11.99
C THR A 40 -34.89 -3.50 -10.88
N LYS A 41 -36.12 -3.26 -10.44
CA LYS A 41 -36.78 -4.18 -9.50
C LYS A 41 -36.96 -5.55 -10.20
N PRO A 42 -36.70 -6.68 -9.52
CA PRO A 42 -37.00 -8.00 -10.08
C PRO A 42 -38.50 -8.15 -10.33
N GLU A 43 -38.86 -8.84 -11.41
CA GLU A 43 -40.25 -9.07 -11.80
C GLU A 43 -40.91 -10.07 -10.84
N MET A 44 -40.16 -11.12 -10.47
CA MET A 44 -40.62 -12.13 -9.53
C MET A 44 -39.45 -12.74 -8.74
N LEU A 45 -39.79 -13.44 -7.66
CA LEU A 45 -38.86 -14.21 -6.86
C LEU A 45 -39.21 -15.70 -6.96
N VAL A 46 -38.17 -16.53 -6.89
CA VAL A 46 -38.33 -17.98 -6.83
C VAL A 46 -38.85 -18.37 -5.44
N TYR A 47 -40.02 -19.00 -5.36
CA TYR A 47 -40.65 -19.32 -4.07
C TYR A 47 -40.23 -20.66 -3.47
N ARG A 48 -39.67 -21.57 -4.28
CA ARG A 48 -39.15 -22.89 -3.89
C ARG A 48 -37.97 -23.24 -4.78
N ASP A 49 -37.03 -24.00 -4.25
CA ASP A 49 -35.90 -24.53 -5.00
C ASP A 49 -36.39 -25.28 -6.24
N PHE A 50 -35.89 -24.92 -7.41
CA PHE A 50 -36.22 -25.60 -8.66
C PHE A 50 -35.08 -25.50 -9.68
N SER A 51 -35.03 -26.44 -10.62
CA SER A 51 -34.10 -26.40 -11.75
C SER A 51 -34.83 -25.94 -13.01
N ALA A 52 -34.24 -24.97 -13.72
CA ALA A 52 -34.81 -24.39 -14.93
C ALA A 52 -33.91 -24.66 -16.14
N PRO A 53 -34.47 -24.95 -17.34
CA PRO A 53 -33.67 -25.07 -18.55
C PRO A 53 -32.88 -23.79 -18.82
N LEU A 54 -31.57 -23.93 -19.02
CA LEU A 54 -30.66 -22.85 -19.40
C LEU A 54 -30.79 -22.60 -20.90
N LEU A 55 -31.16 -21.37 -21.27
CA LEU A 55 -31.40 -20.99 -22.67
C LEU A 55 -30.24 -20.20 -23.26
N GLU A 56 -29.62 -19.33 -22.47
CA GLU A 56 -28.57 -18.43 -22.93
C GLU A 56 -27.69 -18.01 -21.75
N THR A 57 -26.39 -17.83 -21.97
CA THR A 57 -25.47 -17.27 -20.96
C THR A 57 -24.74 -16.09 -21.57
N LYS A 58 -24.71 -14.96 -20.86
CA LYS A 58 -24.01 -13.74 -21.29
C LYS A 58 -23.14 -13.18 -20.19
N PRO A 59 -21.95 -12.62 -20.50
CA PRO A 59 -21.14 -11.93 -19.52
C PRO A 59 -21.90 -10.71 -18.98
N TYR A 60 -21.90 -10.54 -17.66
CA TYR A 60 -22.50 -9.41 -16.98
C TYR A 60 -21.50 -8.77 -16.03
N ARG A 61 -21.53 -7.44 -15.94
CA ARG A 61 -20.61 -6.68 -15.11
C ARG A 61 -21.43 -5.89 -14.10
N PHE A 62 -21.45 -6.37 -12.86
CA PHE A 62 -22.09 -5.65 -11.78
C PHE A 62 -21.16 -4.53 -11.31
N LYS A 63 -21.61 -3.28 -11.41
CA LYS A 63 -20.86 -2.10 -10.98
C LYS A 63 -21.56 -1.46 -9.79
N ALA A 64 -20.79 -1.19 -8.74
CA ALA A 64 -21.26 -0.36 -7.64
C ALA A 64 -20.07 0.40 -7.04
N VAL A 65 -20.25 1.70 -6.82
CA VAL A 65 -19.17 2.60 -6.39
C VAL A 65 -18.01 2.55 -7.41
N SER A 66 -16.76 2.41 -6.96
CA SER A 66 -15.55 2.27 -7.79
C SER A 66 -15.10 0.81 -7.93
N LEU A 67 -16.02 -0.12 -7.70
CA LEU A 67 -15.77 -1.57 -7.71
C LEU A 67 -16.63 -2.24 -8.77
N ILE A 68 -16.11 -3.35 -9.30
CA ILE A 68 -16.78 -4.15 -10.31
C ILE A 68 -16.66 -5.62 -9.95
N LYS A 69 -17.72 -6.38 -10.25
CA LYS A 69 -17.65 -7.83 -10.29
C LYS A 69 -18.01 -8.32 -11.68
N GLU A 70 -17.09 -9.06 -12.28
CA GLU A 70 -17.36 -9.84 -13.49
C GLU A 70 -18.13 -11.09 -13.10
N SER A 71 -19.24 -11.31 -13.78
CA SER A 71 -20.15 -12.41 -13.53
C SER A 71 -20.78 -12.84 -14.85
N TYR A 72 -21.68 -13.81 -14.78
CA TYR A 72 -22.48 -14.24 -15.93
C TYR A 72 -23.95 -14.14 -15.58
N ALA A 73 -24.74 -13.65 -16.52
CA ALA A 73 -26.18 -13.66 -16.47
C ALA A 73 -26.69 -14.81 -17.33
N CYS A 74 -27.57 -15.62 -16.76
CA CYS A 74 -28.17 -16.76 -17.41
C CYS A 74 -29.63 -16.44 -17.74
N LYS A 75 -30.08 -16.80 -18.93
CA LYS A 75 -31.48 -16.78 -19.33
C LYS A 75 -32.05 -18.16 -19.09
N VAL A 76 -33.13 -18.23 -18.32
CA VAL A 76 -33.78 -19.48 -17.93
C VAL A 76 -35.24 -19.50 -18.37
N GLY A 77 -35.73 -20.67 -18.75
CA GLY A 77 -37.15 -20.90 -19.01
C GLY A 77 -37.88 -21.34 -17.76
N ILE A 78 -38.88 -20.58 -17.30
CA ILE A 78 -39.70 -20.95 -16.14
C ILE A 78 -41.05 -21.50 -16.63
N PRO A 79 -41.43 -22.73 -16.24
CA PRO A 79 -42.71 -23.31 -16.60
C PRO A 79 -43.87 -22.37 -16.26
N ASN A 80 -44.75 -22.11 -17.23
CA ASN A 80 -45.95 -21.26 -17.09
C ASN A 80 -45.72 -19.77 -16.78
N ALA A 81 -44.47 -19.30 -16.62
CA ALA A 81 -44.16 -17.90 -16.33
C ALA A 81 -43.37 -17.19 -17.45
N GLY A 82 -42.67 -17.93 -18.30
CA GLY A 82 -41.93 -17.38 -19.45
C GLY A 82 -40.40 -17.44 -19.26
N GLN A 83 -39.68 -16.56 -19.95
CA GLN A 83 -38.21 -16.53 -19.93
C GLN A 83 -37.70 -15.36 -19.08
N PHE A 84 -36.72 -15.61 -18.23
CA PHE A 84 -36.16 -14.61 -17.32
C PHE A 84 -34.64 -14.68 -17.29
N TRP A 85 -34.02 -13.54 -16.99
CA TRP A 85 -32.62 -13.40 -16.68
C TRP A 85 -32.39 -13.57 -15.17
N VAL A 86 -31.31 -14.27 -14.83
CA VAL A 86 -30.86 -14.53 -13.46
C VAL A 86 -29.36 -14.35 -13.33
N LEU A 87 -28.92 -13.92 -12.15
CA LEU A 87 -27.52 -13.93 -11.76
C LEU A 87 -27.28 -15.15 -10.87
N PRO A 88 -26.79 -16.29 -11.41
CA PRO A 88 -26.58 -17.50 -10.62
C PRO A 88 -25.59 -17.31 -9.46
N GLU A 89 -24.64 -16.40 -9.61
CA GLU A 89 -23.70 -16.07 -8.55
C GLU A 89 -24.31 -15.19 -7.45
N LEU A 90 -25.54 -14.71 -7.59
CA LEU A 90 -26.18 -13.87 -6.57
C LEU A 90 -27.02 -14.76 -5.64
N GLU A 91 -26.45 -15.14 -4.49
CA GLU A 91 -27.08 -16.05 -3.54
C GLU A 91 -28.09 -15.30 -2.64
N PRO A 92 -29.34 -15.79 -2.55
CA PRO A 92 -30.32 -15.28 -1.59
C PRO A 92 -30.02 -15.80 -0.18
N LYS A 93 -30.06 -14.90 0.80
CA LYS A 93 -29.99 -15.16 2.24
C LYS A 93 -31.28 -14.70 2.90
N GLU A 94 -32.08 -15.66 3.36
CA GLU A 94 -33.34 -15.40 4.08
C GLU A 94 -33.03 -14.75 5.45
N LYS A 95 -33.67 -13.61 5.71
CA LYS A 95 -33.69 -12.89 7.00
C LYS A 95 -34.96 -13.27 7.77
N ALA A 96 -35.03 -12.83 9.03
CA ALA A 96 -36.30 -12.81 9.78
C ALA A 96 -37.39 -12.11 8.94
N ASP A 97 -38.63 -12.59 9.05
CA ASP A 97 -39.82 -12.10 8.32
C ASP A 97 -39.86 -12.36 6.79
N ARG A 98 -39.20 -13.43 6.30
CA ARG A 98 -39.22 -13.83 4.87
C ARG A 98 -38.66 -12.77 3.91
N GLN A 99 -37.85 -11.84 4.41
CA GLN A 99 -37.10 -10.92 3.58
C GLN A 99 -35.81 -11.59 3.08
N PHE A 100 -35.39 -11.30 1.85
CA PHE A 100 -34.13 -11.83 1.31
C PHE A 100 -33.08 -10.71 1.24
N SER A 101 -31.87 -11.04 1.65
CA SER A 101 -30.66 -10.29 1.31
C SER A 101 -29.86 -11.05 0.26
N TYR A 102 -29.04 -10.35 -0.52
CA TYR A 102 -28.33 -10.95 -1.64
C TYR A 102 -26.83 -10.69 -1.48
N SER A 103 -26.03 -11.73 -1.67
CA SER A 103 -24.58 -11.62 -1.71
C SER A 103 -24.02 -12.47 -2.84
N PHE A 104 -22.92 -12.03 -3.42
CA PHE A 104 -22.25 -12.86 -4.41
C PHE A 104 -21.69 -14.14 -3.78
N ALA A 105 -21.77 -15.23 -4.52
CA ALA A 105 -21.26 -16.54 -4.16
C ALA A 105 -19.77 -16.44 -3.83
N GLN A 106 -19.40 -17.06 -2.72
CA GLN A 106 -18.02 -17.09 -2.25
C GLN A 106 -17.25 -18.18 -3.00
N ASN A 107 -15.97 -17.93 -3.29
CA ASN A 107 -15.09 -18.93 -3.86
C ASN A 107 -14.35 -19.67 -2.73
N SER A 108 -14.96 -20.77 -2.27
CA SER A 108 -14.43 -21.64 -1.22
C SER A 108 -13.04 -22.18 -1.54
N GLY A 109 -12.72 -22.45 -2.82
CA GLY A 109 -11.40 -22.91 -3.23
C GLY A 109 -10.30 -21.89 -2.95
N MET A 110 -10.54 -20.61 -3.29
CA MET A 110 -9.62 -19.52 -2.97
C MET A 110 -9.50 -19.28 -1.46
N MET A 111 -10.62 -19.39 -0.72
CA MET A 111 -10.59 -19.28 0.74
C MET A 111 -9.74 -20.40 1.39
N LEU A 112 -9.89 -21.65 0.93
CA LEU A 112 -9.09 -22.78 1.39
C LEU A 112 -7.60 -22.60 1.04
N ALA A 113 -7.28 -22.13 -0.17
CA ALA A 113 -5.91 -21.78 -0.55
C ALA A 113 -5.32 -20.71 0.40
N GLY A 114 -6.13 -19.70 0.76
CA GLY A 114 -5.77 -18.71 1.76
C GLY A 114 -5.45 -19.33 3.13
N ILE A 115 -6.28 -20.27 3.60
CA ILE A 115 -6.04 -21.00 4.86
C ILE A 115 -4.74 -21.81 4.79
N PHE A 116 -4.46 -22.50 3.68
CA PHE A 116 -3.20 -23.23 3.52
C PHE A 116 -1.98 -22.30 3.53
N CYS A 117 -2.06 -21.13 2.88
CA CYS A 117 -1.01 -20.12 2.96
C CYS A 117 -0.83 -19.58 4.40
N PHE A 118 -1.91 -19.45 5.17
CA PHE A 118 -1.83 -19.03 6.57
C PHE A 118 -1.08 -20.08 7.41
N LEU A 119 -1.45 -21.35 7.27
CA LEU A 119 -0.76 -22.46 7.94
C LEU A 119 0.72 -22.53 7.55
N ALA A 120 1.03 -22.32 6.25
CA ALA A 120 2.40 -22.25 5.77
C ALA A 120 3.18 -21.05 6.37
N SER A 121 2.53 -19.89 6.55
CA SER A 121 3.13 -18.73 7.22
C SER A 121 3.45 -19.02 8.69
N VAL A 122 2.52 -19.63 9.43
CA VAL A 122 2.72 -20.05 10.82
C VAL A 122 3.86 -21.07 10.91
N PHE A 123 3.89 -22.04 10.00
CA PHE A 123 4.95 -23.04 9.94
C PHE A 123 6.31 -22.41 9.61
N SER A 124 6.37 -21.49 8.64
CA SER A 124 7.58 -20.72 8.31
C SER A 124 8.08 -19.92 9.52
N PHE A 125 7.18 -19.28 10.26
CA PHE A 125 7.52 -18.58 11.50
C PHE A 125 8.08 -19.53 12.56
N PHE A 126 7.48 -20.71 12.74
CA PHE A 126 7.98 -21.72 13.65
C PHE A 126 9.39 -22.22 13.26
N LEU A 127 9.64 -22.46 11.96
CA LEU A 127 10.95 -22.84 11.47
C LEU A 127 12.00 -21.74 11.69
N TYR A 128 11.62 -20.47 11.50
CA TYR A 128 12.46 -19.33 11.83
C TYR A 128 12.87 -19.32 13.32
N LEU A 129 11.96 -19.64 14.24
CA LEU A 129 12.28 -19.72 15.67
C LEU A 129 13.21 -20.88 16.03
N LYS A 130 13.19 -21.98 15.26
CA LYS A 130 13.97 -23.18 15.54
C LYS A 130 15.35 -23.20 14.88
N GLN A 131 15.50 -22.61 13.69
CA GLN A 131 16.74 -22.71 12.93
C GLN A 131 17.76 -21.61 13.27
N LYS A 132 19.05 -21.94 13.19
CA LYS A 132 20.18 -21.00 13.36
C LYS A 132 21.03 -20.80 12.09
N SER A 133 20.64 -21.41 10.97
CA SER A 133 21.41 -21.38 9.71
C SER A 133 20.95 -20.25 8.78
N PHE A 134 21.56 -20.13 7.59
CA PHE A 134 21.16 -19.14 6.57
C PHE A 134 19.67 -19.21 6.19
N LEU A 135 19.06 -20.40 6.30
CA LEU A 135 17.64 -20.64 6.06
C LEU A 135 16.75 -19.86 7.05
N ASN A 136 17.27 -19.47 8.22
CA ASN A 136 16.57 -18.61 9.18
C ASN A 136 16.13 -17.29 8.52
N THR A 137 17.00 -16.62 7.75
CA THR A 137 16.64 -15.38 7.05
C THR A 137 15.59 -15.63 5.97
N PHE A 138 15.68 -16.76 5.26
CA PHE A 138 14.68 -17.13 4.26
C PHE A 138 13.30 -17.32 4.89
N PHE A 139 13.19 -18.09 5.97
CA PHE A 139 11.91 -18.30 6.67
C PHE A 139 11.37 -17.01 7.27
N ALA A 140 12.23 -16.14 7.81
CA ALA A 140 11.81 -14.82 8.29
C ALA A 140 11.24 -13.95 7.16
N ALA A 141 11.82 -13.98 5.96
CA ALA A 141 11.33 -13.23 4.81
C ALA A 141 10.06 -13.85 4.19
N ALA A 142 9.94 -15.18 4.21
CA ALA A 142 8.81 -15.92 3.65
C ALA A 142 7.53 -15.75 4.48
N THR A 143 7.63 -15.68 5.81
CA THR A 143 6.49 -15.50 6.72
C THR A 143 5.55 -14.34 6.35
N PRO A 144 6.02 -13.08 6.20
CA PRO A 144 5.13 -11.98 5.84
C PRO A 144 4.56 -12.12 4.41
N VAL A 145 5.30 -12.71 3.47
CA VAL A 145 4.82 -12.96 2.10
C VAL A 145 3.66 -13.98 2.12
N LEU A 146 3.84 -15.10 2.81
CA LEU A 146 2.80 -16.12 2.95
C LEU A 146 1.59 -15.61 3.73
N PHE A 147 1.81 -14.77 4.74
CA PHE A 147 0.74 -14.11 5.48
C PHE A 147 -0.10 -13.17 4.58
N TYR A 148 0.57 -12.38 3.74
CA TYR A 148 -0.11 -11.55 2.76
C TYR A 148 -0.93 -12.38 1.76
N LEU A 149 -0.33 -13.42 1.18
CA LEU A 149 -1.01 -14.31 0.24
C LEU A 149 -2.23 -15.00 0.88
N ALA A 150 -2.09 -15.43 2.13
CA ALA A 150 -3.17 -16.03 2.89
C ALA A 150 -4.38 -15.11 2.98
N PHE A 151 -4.15 -13.87 3.38
CA PHE A 151 -5.21 -12.89 3.55
C PHE A 151 -5.83 -12.49 2.21
N MET A 152 -5.02 -12.31 1.17
CA MET A 152 -5.51 -11.92 -0.15
C MET A 152 -6.33 -13.01 -0.83
N LEU A 153 -5.88 -14.26 -0.79
CA LEU A 153 -6.65 -15.38 -1.34
C LEU A 153 -7.97 -15.58 -0.58
N TYR A 154 -7.93 -15.43 0.75
CA TYR A 154 -9.15 -15.45 1.56
C TYR A 154 -10.09 -14.30 1.22
N LEU A 155 -9.58 -13.07 1.08
CA LEU A 155 -10.37 -11.88 0.74
C LEU A 155 -11.01 -12.01 -0.65
N ILE A 156 -10.24 -12.43 -1.66
CA ILE A 156 -10.75 -12.67 -3.02
C ILE A 156 -11.85 -13.73 -2.99
N GLY A 157 -11.61 -14.83 -2.27
CA GLY A 157 -12.61 -15.89 -2.14
C GLY A 157 -13.88 -15.43 -1.45
N ALA A 158 -13.75 -14.74 -0.31
CA ALA A 158 -14.86 -14.27 0.51
C ALA A 158 -15.68 -13.13 -0.15
N THR A 159 -15.05 -12.31 -0.99
CA THR A 159 -15.74 -11.26 -1.78
C THR A 159 -16.33 -11.79 -3.09
N GLY A 160 -16.03 -13.03 -3.46
CA GLY A 160 -16.41 -13.56 -4.78
C GLY A 160 -15.72 -12.81 -5.92
N ASN A 161 -14.45 -12.42 -5.75
CA ASN A 161 -13.64 -11.76 -6.79
C ASN A 161 -14.17 -10.38 -7.21
N ILE A 162 -14.61 -9.56 -6.25
CA ILE A 162 -14.86 -8.13 -6.49
C ILE A 162 -13.51 -7.44 -6.73
N THR A 163 -13.42 -6.66 -7.80
CA THR A 163 -12.20 -5.97 -8.25
C THR A 163 -12.42 -4.46 -8.35
N LEU A 164 -11.34 -3.70 -8.55
CA LEU A 164 -11.46 -2.29 -8.89
C LEU A 164 -12.03 -2.14 -10.30
N GLN A 165 -12.93 -1.16 -10.47
CA GLN A 165 -13.33 -0.74 -11.79
C GLN A 165 -12.14 -0.12 -12.52
N PRO A 166 -11.81 -0.57 -13.75
CA PRO A 166 -10.77 0.06 -14.53
C PRO A 166 -11.22 1.46 -14.97
N ILE A 167 -10.53 2.49 -14.49
CA ILE A 167 -10.75 3.89 -14.87
C ILE A 167 -9.49 4.38 -15.58
N ASP A 168 -8.40 4.56 -14.84
CA ASP A 168 -7.10 4.97 -15.36
C ASP A 168 -6.53 3.86 -16.27
N GLU A 169 -6.80 2.61 -15.93
CA GLU A 169 -6.32 1.42 -16.62
C GLU A 169 -6.80 1.33 -18.06
N THR A 170 -7.99 1.86 -18.37
CA THR A 170 -8.50 1.93 -19.75
C THR A 170 -7.58 2.76 -20.65
N GLN A 171 -7.05 3.87 -20.11
CA GLN A 171 -6.14 4.73 -20.85
C GLN A 171 -4.74 4.12 -20.93
N TYR A 172 -4.24 3.50 -19.84
CA TYR A 172 -2.99 2.74 -19.89
C TYR A 172 -3.04 1.59 -20.89
N PHE A 173 -4.18 0.90 -20.99
CA PHE A 173 -4.40 -0.16 -21.97
C PHE A 173 -4.40 0.37 -23.40
N ARG A 174 -5.01 1.54 -23.65
CA ARG A 174 -4.96 2.20 -24.97
C ARG A 174 -3.52 2.52 -25.37
N VAL A 175 -2.68 3.00 -24.44
CA VAL A 175 -1.25 3.23 -24.68
C VAL A 175 -0.54 1.92 -25.00
N ALA A 176 -0.79 0.86 -24.23
CA ALA A 176 -0.19 -0.45 -24.47
C ALA A 176 -0.57 -1.03 -25.84
N LYS A 177 -1.83 -0.85 -26.26
CA LYS A 177 -2.32 -1.23 -27.59
C LYS A 177 -1.61 -0.43 -28.69
N GLY A 178 -1.49 0.89 -28.52
CA GLY A 178 -0.76 1.74 -29.46
C GLY A 178 0.70 1.32 -29.60
N LEU A 179 1.38 1.01 -28.49
CA LEU A 179 2.74 0.45 -28.51
C LEU A 179 2.81 -0.90 -29.21
N PHE A 180 1.85 -1.80 -28.96
CA PHE A 180 1.84 -3.15 -29.53
C PHE A 180 1.63 -3.14 -31.05
N PHE A 181 0.76 -2.27 -31.55
CA PHE A 181 0.47 -2.12 -32.99
C PHE A 181 1.31 -1.03 -33.67
N LEU A 182 2.25 -0.40 -32.94
CA LEU A 182 3.04 0.75 -33.41
C LEU A 182 2.19 1.92 -33.95
N ASP A 183 1.01 2.12 -33.36
CA ASP A 183 0.10 3.23 -33.67
C ASP A 183 0.29 4.38 -32.67
N PHE A 184 0.88 5.46 -33.16
CA PHE A 184 1.17 6.68 -32.40
C PHE A 184 0.31 7.89 -32.84
N SER A 185 -0.74 7.66 -33.63
CA SER A 185 -1.54 8.72 -34.26
C SER A 185 -2.34 9.58 -33.27
N GLY A 186 -2.70 9.02 -32.11
CA GLY A 186 -3.47 9.70 -31.08
C GLY A 186 -2.62 10.20 -29.90
N GLN A 187 -3.04 11.30 -29.27
CA GLN A 187 -2.44 11.78 -28.02
C GLN A 187 -2.76 10.83 -26.87
N TRP A 188 -1.75 10.51 -26.07
CA TRP A 188 -1.88 9.63 -24.91
C TRP A 188 -1.94 10.43 -23.63
N TYR A 189 -2.80 10.01 -22.69
CA TYR A 189 -3.04 10.68 -21.41
C TYR A 189 -2.05 10.25 -20.30
N TYR A 190 -1.29 9.19 -20.55
CA TYR A 190 -0.40 8.58 -19.55
C TYR A 190 0.96 8.22 -20.15
N THR A 191 1.95 8.06 -19.27
CA THR A 191 3.30 7.61 -19.64
C THR A 191 3.31 6.14 -20.04
N VAL A 192 4.36 5.71 -20.75
CA VAL A 192 4.48 4.33 -21.26
C VAL A 192 4.98 3.32 -20.24
N GLY A 193 5.30 3.74 -19.01
CA GLY A 193 5.90 2.87 -18.00
C GLY A 193 5.05 1.67 -17.61
N LEU A 194 3.84 1.89 -17.08
CA LEU A 194 2.90 0.79 -16.80
C LEU A 194 2.49 0.03 -18.08
N PRO A 195 2.17 0.70 -19.21
CA PRO A 195 1.87 0.04 -20.47
C PRO A 195 2.90 -1.00 -20.93
N PHE A 196 4.20 -0.79 -20.69
CA PHE A 196 5.23 -1.80 -21.00
C PHE A 196 5.01 -3.12 -20.24
N PHE A 197 4.42 -3.09 -19.04
CA PHE A 197 4.08 -4.29 -18.28
C PHE A 197 2.76 -4.93 -18.75
N TYR A 198 1.93 -4.24 -19.52
CA TYR A 198 0.75 -4.84 -20.18
C TYR A 198 1.10 -5.60 -21.46
N LEU A 199 2.20 -5.23 -22.14
CA LEU A 199 2.58 -5.83 -23.42
C LEU A 199 2.69 -7.38 -23.40
N PRO A 200 3.29 -8.03 -22.38
CA PRO A 200 3.32 -9.49 -22.32
C PRO A 200 1.90 -10.09 -22.28
N PHE A 201 0.98 -9.49 -21.53
CA PHE A 201 -0.39 -9.98 -21.44
C PHE A 201 -1.15 -9.76 -22.75
N LEU A 202 -0.99 -8.60 -23.39
CA LEU A 202 -1.52 -8.35 -24.73
C LEU A 202 -1.00 -9.37 -25.75
N PHE A 203 0.30 -9.67 -25.71
CA PHE A 203 0.93 -10.65 -26.59
C PHE A 203 0.37 -12.06 -26.39
N PHE A 204 0.20 -12.52 -25.14
CA PHE A 204 -0.29 -13.87 -24.86
C PHE A 204 -1.80 -14.04 -25.07
N PHE A 205 -2.61 -13.03 -24.79
CA PHE A 205 -4.08 -13.13 -24.86
C PHE A 205 -4.67 -12.56 -26.17
N GLY A 206 -3.89 -11.86 -27.00
CA GLY A 206 -4.27 -11.45 -28.35
C GLY A 206 -5.55 -10.58 -28.42
N THR A 207 -5.82 -9.78 -27.39
CA THR A 207 -7.13 -9.15 -27.16
C THR A 207 -7.15 -7.65 -27.45
N THR A 208 -8.35 -7.15 -27.79
CA THR A 208 -8.65 -5.72 -27.93
C THR A 208 -9.41 -5.12 -26.75
N ASP A 209 -9.83 -5.94 -25.77
CA ASP A 209 -10.55 -5.49 -24.57
C ASP A 209 -9.67 -5.58 -23.32
N ILE A 210 -9.74 -4.56 -22.47
CA ILE A 210 -8.95 -4.49 -21.23
C ILE A 210 -9.33 -5.61 -20.26
N PHE A 211 -10.61 -5.96 -20.21
CA PHE A 211 -11.12 -6.95 -19.26
C PHE A 211 -10.50 -8.34 -19.47
N THR A 212 -10.08 -8.67 -20.69
CA THR A 212 -9.37 -9.92 -20.96
C THR A 212 -7.99 -9.97 -20.29
N ILE A 213 -7.27 -8.85 -20.20
CA ILE A 213 -5.94 -8.81 -19.55
C ILE A 213 -6.01 -8.40 -18.07
N LEU A 214 -7.13 -7.84 -17.63
CA LEU A 214 -7.29 -7.29 -16.28
C LEU A 214 -7.05 -8.37 -15.23
N THR A 215 -7.81 -9.47 -15.27
CA THR A 215 -7.67 -10.58 -14.31
C THR A 215 -6.25 -11.18 -14.28
N PRO A 216 -5.63 -11.53 -15.43
CA PRO A 216 -4.21 -11.94 -15.45
C PRO A 216 -3.25 -10.93 -14.81
N PHE A 217 -3.44 -9.63 -15.05
CA PHE A 217 -2.59 -8.60 -14.48
C PHE A 217 -2.81 -8.43 -12.96
N LEU A 218 -4.06 -8.51 -12.50
CA LEU A 218 -4.40 -8.49 -11.08
C LEU A 218 -3.71 -9.65 -10.33
N ILE A 219 -3.72 -10.85 -10.92
CA ILE A 219 -3.02 -12.02 -10.40
C ILE A 219 -1.50 -11.77 -10.35
N PHE A 220 -0.92 -11.22 -11.42
CA PHE A 220 0.50 -10.83 -11.43
C PHE A 220 0.82 -9.83 -10.32
N SER A 221 -0.05 -8.84 -10.09
CA SER A 221 0.16 -7.83 -9.07
C SER A 221 0.15 -8.43 -7.65
N ILE A 222 -0.81 -9.33 -7.34
CA ILE A 222 -0.86 -10.03 -6.05
C ILE A 222 0.27 -11.03 -5.87
N LEU A 223 0.68 -11.76 -6.91
CA LEU A 223 1.62 -12.86 -6.73
C LEU A 223 3.07 -12.46 -6.92
N VAL A 224 3.31 -11.36 -7.63
CA VAL A 224 4.65 -10.91 -7.97
C VAL A 224 4.92 -9.53 -7.40
N LEU A 225 4.15 -8.50 -7.74
CA LEU A 225 4.49 -7.12 -7.39
C LEU A 225 4.45 -6.87 -5.88
N MET A 226 3.31 -7.16 -5.24
CA MET A 226 3.17 -6.93 -3.80
C MET A 226 4.07 -7.85 -2.94
N PRO A 227 4.20 -9.17 -3.24
CA PRO A 227 5.18 -10.03 -2.57
C PRO A 227 6.61 -9.54 -2.73
N THR A 228 6.99 -9.06 -3.92
CA THR A 228 8.30 -8.44 -4.14
C THR A 228 8.46 -7.19 -3.28
N SER A 229 7.45 -6.33 -3.18
CA SER A 229 7.46 -5.16 -2.30
C SER A 229 7.67 -5.55 -0.84
N ILE A 230 6.92 -6.53 -0.33
CA ILE A 230 7.05 -7.06 1.04
C ILE A 230 8.45 -7.60 1.29
N PHE A 231 8.96 -8.40 0.34
CA PHE A 231 10.29 -8.96 0.41
C PHE A 231 11.38 -7.87 0.40
N MET A 232 11.28 -6.88 -0.47
CA MET A 232 12.24 -5.76 -0.52
C MET A 232 12.18 -4.93 0.77
N THR A 233 11.00 -4.66 1.32
CA THR A 233 10.88 -4.01 2.63
C THR A 233 11.56 -4.82 3.72
N PHE A 234 11.40 -6.15 3.74
CA PHE A 234 12.12 -7.02 4.68
C PHE A 234 13.64 -6.85 4.55
N TRP A 235 14.18 -6.89 3.33
CA TRP A 235 15.62 -6.79 3.11
C TRP A 235 16.20 -5.41 3.43
N ILE A 236 15.47 -4.34 3.09
CA ILE A 236 15.85 -2.97 3.48
C ILE A 236 15.86 -2.88 5.00
N ALA A 237 14.78 -3.28 5.67
CA ALA A 237 14.69 -3.24 7.13
C ALA A 237 15.77 -4.10 7.80
N ARG A 238 16.07 -5.28 7.24
CA ARG A 238 17.14 -6.16 7.72
C ARG A 238 18.50 -5.49 7.59
N LYS A 239 18.80 -4.83 6.47
CA LYS A 239 20.09 -4.14 6.27
C LYS A 239 20.24 -2.89 7.13
N LEU A 240 19.13 -2.22 7.46
CA LEU A 240 19.16 -1.05 8.35
C LEU A 240 19.19 -1.42 9.84
N SER A 241 18.68 -2.60 10.21
CA SER A 241 18.57 -3.04 11.62
C SER A 241 19.58 -4.10 12.04
N ASP A 242 20.26 -4.72 11.07
CA ASP A 242 21.09 -5.92 11.23
C ASP A 242 20.40 -7.08 11.97
N SER A 243 19.06 -7.14 11.89
CA SER A 243 18.24 -8.07 12.65
C SER A 243 17.08 -8.65 11.84
N ASN A 244 17.07 -9.97 11.65
CA ASN A 244 15.94 -10.69 11.04
C ASN A 244 14.65 -10.46 11.85
N LYS A 245 14.75 -10.44 13.19
CA LYS A 245 13.60 -10.25 14.08
C LYS A 245 12.97 -8.88 13.89
N THR A 246 13.78 -7.83 13.82
CA THR A 246 13.29 -6.46 13.66
C THR A 246 12.68 -6.28 12.28
N ALA A 247 13.32 -6.81 11.23
CA ALA A 247 12.79 -6.78 9.87
C ALA A 247 11.45 -7.53 9.73
N LEU A 248 11.33 -8.69 10.36
CA LEU A 248 10.07 -9.45 10.40
C LEU A 248 8.96 -8.66 11.12
N LEU A 249 9.26 -8.05 12.27
CA LEU A 249 8.28 -7.23 12.99
C LEU A 249 7.84 -6.02 12.19
N ILE A 250 8.77 -5.29 11.56
CA ILE A 250 8.47 -4.14 10.69
C ILE A 250 7.50 -4.54 9.57
N THR A 251 7.81 -5.62 8.86
CA THR A 251 7.00 -6.08 7.72
C THR A 251 5.64 -6.61 8.15
N LEU A 252 5.55 -7.37 9.24
CA LEU A 252 4.27 -7.83 9.77
C LEU A 252 3.42 -6.68 10.33
N THR A 253 4.03 -5.67 10.97
CA THR A 253 3.31 -4.48 11.44
C THR A 253 2.79 -3.67 10.26
N TRP A 254 3.59 -3.49 9.21
CA TRP A 254 3.13 -2.82 7.99
C TRP A 254 1.98 -3.57 7.32
N LEU A 255 2.08 -4.90 7.16
CA LEU A 255 1.01 -5.72 6.61
C LEU A 255 -0.26 -5.67 7.46
N SER A 256 -0.13 -5.83 8.78
CA SER A 256 -1.26 -5.70 9.70
C SER A 256 -1.93 -4.33 9.57
N ALA A 257 -1.14 -3.27 9.42
CA ALA A 257 -1.68 -1.93 9.28
C ALA A 257 -2.36 -1.72 7.91
N ILE A 258 -1.88 -2.31 6.81
CA ILE A 258 -2.61 -2.34 5.52
C ILE A 258 -3.99 -3.01 5.69
N PHE A 259 -4.04 -4.16 6.37
CA PHE A 259 -5.28 -4.93 6.48
C PHE A 259 -6.27 -4.32 7.46
N PHE A 260 -5.79 -3.73 8.56
CA PHE A 260 -6.65 -3.36 9.68
C PHE A 260 -6.73 -1.86 9.94
N TYR A 261 -5.85 -1.00 9.41
CA TYR A 261 -5.89 0.45 9.61
C TYR A 261 -6.12 1.17 8.28
N ARG A 262 -7.39 1.42 7.94
CA ARG A 262 -7.82 1.77 6.57
C ARG A 262 -8.61 3.05 6.52
N ASN A 263 -8.64 3.69 5.36
CA ASN A 263 -9.41 4.91 5.15
C ASN A 263 -10.91 4.59 5.07
N GLY A 264 -11.70 5.19 5.97
CA GLY A 264 -13.14 5.21 5.88
C GLY A 264 -13.64 6.50 5.23
N TYR A 265 -14.66 6.38 4.38
CA TYR A 265 -15.52 7.51 4.00
C TYR A 265 -16.67 7.59 4.99
N MET A 266 -16.81 8.72 5.67
CA MET A 266 -17.84 8.92 6.69
C MET A 266 -18.64 10.18 6.36
N ALA A 267 -19.96 10.06 6.39
CA ALA A 267 -20.89 11.16 6.24
C ALA A 267 -21.53 11.48 7.61
N THR A 268 -21.66 12.75 7.94
CA THR A 268 -22.40 13.18 9.13
C THR A 268 -23.89 13.30 8.82
N GLU A 269 -24.71 13.32 9.86
CA GLU A 269 -26.15 13.63 9.76
C GLU A 269 -26.40 15.04 9.18
N LYS A 270 -25.40 15.93 9.26
CA LYS A 270 -25.41 17.28 8.66
C LYS A 270 -24.94 17.31 7.19
N GLY A 271 -24.61 16.15 6.61
CA GLY A 271 -24.14 16.04 5.23
C GLY A 271 -22.67 16.37 5.00
N GLU A 272 -21.87 16.52 6.06
CA GLU A 272 -20.43 16.75 5.94
C GLU A 272 -19.70 15.41 5.72
N HIS A 273 -18.71 15.40 4.83
CA HIS A 273 -17.99 14.20 4.42
C HIS A 273 -16.52 14.28 4.82
N PHE A 274 -16.02 13.20 5.44
CA PHE A 274 -14.65 13.14 5.91
C PHE A 274 -13.98 11.81 5.55
N PHE A 275 -12.66 11.89 5.37
CA PHE A 275 -11.78 10.75 5.19
C PHE A 275 -10.83 10.62 6.38
N LYS A 276 -10.72 9.41 6.93
CA LYS A 276 -9.79 9.13 8.02
C LYS A 276 -9.40 7.66 8.07
N ALA A 277 -8.11 7.40 8.27
CA ALA A 277 -7.64 6.06 8.57
C ALA A 277 -7.97 5.68 10.02
N LEU A 278 -8.69 4.57 10.18
CA LEU A 278 -9.08 4.02 11.47
C LEU A 278 -8.96 2.50 11.48
N PRO A 279 -8.78 1.91 12.66
CA PRO A 279 -8.86 0.47 12.82
C PRO A 279 -10.23 -0.05 12.37
N MET A 280 -10.27 -1.04 11.48
CA MET A 280 -11.51 -1.66 10.99
C MET A 280 -11.27 -3.06 10.44
N LEU A 281 -12.27 -3.94 10.59
CA LEU A 281 -12.27 -5.26 9.95
C LEU A 281 -12.54 -5.14 8.44
N PRO A 282 -12.00 -6.04 7.59
CA PRO A 282 -12.29 -6.08 6.16
C PRO A 282 -13.77 -6.14 5.85
N ASP A 283 -14.19 -5.34 4.87
CA ASP A 283 -15.51 -5.49 4.27
C ASP A 283 -15.43 -6.57 3.18
N PHE A 284 -16.46 -7.40 3.09
CA PHE A 284 -16.59 -8.45 2.07
C PHE A 284 -17.65 -8.13 1.01
N PHE A 285 -18.01 -6.84 0.89
CA PHE A 285 -19.06 -6.34 -0.01
C PHE A 285 -18.62 -5.02 -0.64
N PHE A 286 -19.41 -4.52 -1.60
CA PHE A 286 -19.13 -3.25 -2.30
C PHE A 286 -19.09 -2.07 -1.32
N SER A 287 -17.88 -1.60 -1.00
CA SER A 287 -17.67 -0.48 -0.08
C SER A 287 -16.39 0.29 -0.42
N TYR A 288 -16.30 1.56 0.01
CA TYR A 288 -15.07 2.34 -0.12
C TYR A 288 -13.88 1.72 0.65
N PRO A 289 -14.06 1.19 1.88
CA PRO A 289 -12.97 0.50 2.58
C PRO A 289 -12.45 -0.75 1.87
N LEU A 290 -13.30 -1.49 1.14
CA LEU A 290 -12.82 -2.57 0.27
C LEU A 290 -12.01 -2.01 -0.90
N PHE A 291 -12.45 -0.93 -1.54
CA PHE A 291 -11.69 -0.24 -2.59
C PHE A 291 -10.30 0.22 -2.12
N ASP A 292 -10.19 0.88 -0.96
CA ASP A 292 -8.90 1.29 -0.38
C ASP A 292 -8.03 0.06 -0.06
N LEU A 293 -8.63 -1.01 0.48
CA LEU A 293 -7.92 -2.25 0.79
C LEU A 293 -7.34 -2.92 -0.47
N LEU A 294 -8.13 -3.08 -1.53
CA LEU A 294 -7.67 -3.66 -2.80
C LEU A 294 -6.60 -2.78 -3.47
N THR A 295 -6.68 -1.46 -3.29
CA THR A 295 -5.64 -0.51 -3.74
C THR A 295 -4.32 -0.74 -2.98
N MET A 296 -4.35 -0.72 -1.65
CA MET A 296 -3.17 -0.85 -0.78
C MET A 296 -2.52 -2.24 -0.82
N THR A 297 -3.32 -3.27 -1.07
CA THR A 297 -2.83 -4.65 -1.20
C THR A 297 -2.34 -5.00 -2.59
N GLY A 298 -2.49 -4.09 -3.57
CA GLY A 298 -2.05 -4.33 -4.93
C GLY A 298 -2.97 -5.22 -5.76
N TYR A 299 -4.21 -5.49 -5.33
CA TYR A 299 -5.22 -6.16 -6.18
C TYR A 299 -5.88 -5.15 -7.12
N ASN A 300 -5.07 -4.52 -7.95
CA ASN A 300 -5.47 -3.53 -8.92
C ASN A 300 -4.47 -3.55 -10.08
N ALA A 301 -4.84 -2.91 -11.18
CA ALA A 301 -3.96 -2.74 -12.34
C ALA A 301 -3.46 -1.28 -12.45
N LEU A 302 -3.34 -0.59 -11.31
CA LEU A 302 -2.84 0.78 -11.25
C LEU A 302 -1.31 0.80 -11.25
N SER A 303 -0.75 1.96 -11.63
CA SER A 303 0.70 2.18 -11.64
C SER A 303 1.31 2.26 -10.23
N ASP A 304 0.49 2.43 -9.18
CA ASP A 304 0.94 2.68 -7.81
C ASP A 304 1.73 1.49 -7.22
N THR A 305 1.20 0.27 -7.32
CA THR A 305 1.86 -0.95 -6.79
C THR A 305 3.15 -1.25 -7.54
N LEU A 306 3.14 -1.11 -8.86
CA LEU A 306 4.34 -1.26 -9.68
C LEU A 306 5.40 -0.21 -9.31
N SER A 307 4.99 1.05 -9.21
CA SER A 307 5.86 2.17 -8.82
C SER A 307 6.51 1.95 -7.45
N MET A 308 5.72 1.56 -6.44
CA MET A 308 6.23 1.22 -5.11
C MET A 308 7.24 0.07 -5.19
N THR A 309 6.90 -1.00 -5.92
CA THR A 309 7.78 -2.17 -6.07
C THR A 309 9.13 -1.76 -6.65
N LEU A 310 9.13 -0.97 -7.74
CA LEU A 310 10.36 -0.52 -8.40
C LEU A 310 11.21 0.37 -7.49
N ILE A 311 10.60 1.28 -6.72
CA ILE A 311 11.32 2.13 -5.76
C ILE A 311 11.93 1.31 -4.63
N LEU A 312 11.20 0.34 -4.07
CA LEU A 312 11.74 -0.56 -3.05
C LEU A 312 12.88 -1.43 -3.61
N CYS A 313 12.76 -1.90 -4.85
CA CYS A 313 13.86 -2.59 -5.54
C CYS A 313 15.08 -1.67 -5.72
N CYS A 314 14.89 -0.39 -6.08
CA CYS A 314 15.97 0.59 -6.15
C CYS A 314 16.65 0.77 -4.79
N MET A 315 15.88 0.94 -3.71
CA MET A 315 16.42 1.09 -2.35
C MET A 315 17.18 -0.15 -1.89
N ALA A 316 16.63 -1.35 -2.12
CA ALA A 316 17.31 -2.60 -1.82
C ALA A 316 18.61 -2.71 -2.63
N MET A 317 18.55 -2.49 -3.94
CA MET A 317 19.73 -2.53 -4.80
C MET A 317 20.80 -1.52 -4.36
N LEU A 318 20.42 -0.27 -4.04
CA LEU A 318 21.33 0.75 -3.51
C LEU A 318 22.10 0.24 -2.28
N LEU A 319 21.40 -0.44 -1.36
CA LEU A 319 21.99 -0.98 -0.14
C LEU A 319 22.90 -2.19 -0.40
N PHE A 320 22.51 -3.11 -1.31
CA PHE A 320 23.18 -4.41 -1.49
C PHE A 320 24.15 -4.50 -2.68
N MET A 321 24.07 -3.61 -3.67
CA MET A 321 24.90 -3.69 -4.87
C MET A 321 26.40 -3.55 -4.57
N ARG A 322 27.25 -4.06 -5.46
CA ARG A 322 28.71 -3.91 -5.34
C ARG A 322 29.10 -2.54 -5.89
N LYS A 323 30.32 -2.09 -5.59
CA LYS A 323 30.87 -0.83 -6.11
C LYS A 323 31.39 -1.01 -7.54
N THR A 324 30.49 -1.33 -8.48
CA THR A 324 30.82 -1.54 -9.89
C THR A 324 29.99 -0.61 -10.80
N PHE A 325 30.54 -0.23 -11.95
CA PHE A 325 29.80 0.58 -12.92
C PHE A 325 28.65 -0.18 -13.57
N ALA A 326 28.74 -1.52 -13.67
CA ALA A 326 27.65 -2.36 -14.15
C ALA A 326 26.44 -2.31 -13.18
N ASP A 327 26.70 -2.45 -11.88
CA ASP A 327 25.65 -2.32 -10.87
C ASP A 327 25.07 -0.90 -10.83
N LEU A 328 25.90 0.13 -11.01
CA LEU A 328 25.44 1.52 -11.12
C LEU A 328 24.51 1.71 -12.34
N ALA A 329 24.91 1.18 -13.50
CA ALA A 329 24.11 1.27 -14.72
C ALA A 329 22.78 0.52 -14.57
N LEU A 330 22.79 -0.68 -13.98
CA LEU A 330 21.58 -1.46 -13.71
C LEU A 330 20.66 -0.72 -12.72
N PHE A 331 21.22 -0.13 -11.66
CA PHE A 331 20.47 0.69 -10.71
C PHE A 331 19.82 1.90 -11.39
N ALA A 332 20.59 2.62 -12.22
CA ALA A 332 20.09 3.79 -12.92
C ALA A 332 19.00 3.44 -13.94
N GLY A 333 19.13 2.32 -14.64
CA GLY A 333 18.10 1.81 -15.55
C GLY A 333 16.83 1.40 -14.81
N LEU A 334 16.96 0.73 -13.66
CA LEU A 334 15.81 0.40 -12.81
C LEU A 334 15.11 1.67 -12.28
N PHE A 335 15.87 2.67 -11.86
CA PHE A 335 15.31 3.94 -11.41
C PHE A 335 14.63 4.73 -12.54
N ALA A 336 15.18 4.68 -13.75
CA ALA A 336 14.52 5.23 -14.94
C ALA A 336 13.18 4.55 -15.21
N LEU A 337 13.11 3.21 -15.11
CA LEU A 337 11.86 2.47 -15.23
C LEU A 337 10.84 2.85 -14.14
N ALA A 338 11.30 3.08 -12.91
CA ALA A 338 10.46 3.62 -11.84
C ALA A 338 9.90 5.00 -12.20
N CYS A 339 10.74 5.93 -12.67
CA CYS A 339 10.33 7.26 -13.10
C CYS A 339 9.40 7.22 -14.32
N LEU A 340 9.60 6.26 -15.21
CA LEU A 340 8.76 6.05 -16.39
C LEU A 340 7.35 5.61 -15.99
N THR A 341 7.26 4.76 -14.97
CA THR A 341 5.98 4.29 -14.39
C THR A 341 5.26 5.43 -13.70
N ARG A 342 5.97 6.23 -12.89
CA ARG A 342 5.45 7.46 -12.30
C ARG A 342 6.56 8.49 -12.22
N VAL A 343 6.38 9.63 -12.89
CA VAL A 343 7.39 10.71 -12.95
C VAL A 343 7.74 11.25 -11.55
N ASN A 344 6.77 11.24 -10.62
CA ASN A 344 6.96 11.71 -9.25
C ASN A 344 8.03 10.92 -8.47
N ASN A 345 8.43 9.73 -8.93
CA ASN A 345 9.55 8.98 -8.37
C ASN A 345 10.89 9.73 -8.46
N ILE A 346 10.97 10.79 -9.28
CA ILE A 346 12.10 11.72 -9.32
C ILE A 346 12.44 12.33 -7.95
N LEU A 347 11.46 12.39 -7.03
CA LEU A 347 11.63 12.91 -5.67
C LEU A 347 12.56 12.05 -4.79
N PHE A 348 12.89 10.82 -5.23
CA PHE A 348 13.88 9.97 -4.56
C PHE A 348 15.33 10.25 -5.01
N ILE A 349 15.56 11.15 -5.97
CA ILE A 349 16.93 11.55 -6.39
C ILE A 349 17.82 11.94 -5.20
N PRO A 350 17.40 12.79 -4.25
CA PRO A 350 18.25 13.18 -3.13
C PRO A 350 18.74 11.97 -2.30
N LEU A 351 17.87 10.98 -2.07
CA LEU A 351 18.23 9.74 -1.40
C LEU A 351 19.29 8.98 -2.20
N PHE A 352 19.01 8.74 -3.48
CA PHE A 352 19.86 7.90 -4.33
C PHE A 352 21.22 8.53 -4.61
N VAL A 353 21.26 9.82 -4.96
CA VAL A 353 22.51 10.54 -5.24
C VAL A 353 23.39 10.59 -4.00
N LEU A 354 22.82 10.93 -2.83
CA LEU A 354 23.59 11.00 -1.59
C LEU A 354 24.22 9.65 -1.27
N PHE A 355 23.43 8.56 -1.26
CA PHE A 355 23.93 7.26 -0.86
C PHE A 355 24.85 6.63 -1.92
N LEU A 356 24.64 6.91 -3.22
CA LEU A 356 25.61 6.56 -4.26
C LEU A 356 26.95 7.27 -4.03
N TYR A 357 26.92 8.57 -3.73
CA TYR A 357 28.13 9.34 -3.47
C TYR A 357 28.88 8.82 -2.23
N VAL A 358 28.18 8.58 -1.11
CA VAL A 358 28.80 8.05 0.11
C VAL A 358 29.31 6.61 -0.09
N LYS A 359 28.65 5.81 -0.93
CA LYS A 359 29.06 4.42 -1.22
C LYS A 359 30.28 4.34 -2.13
N PHE A 360 30.28 5.04 -3.26
CA PHE A 360 31.38 5.00 -4.22
C PHE A 360 32.56 5.86 -3.80
N GLN A 361 32.33 6.92 -3.02
CA GLN A 361 33.35 7.91 -2.65
C GLN A 361 34.20 8.35 -3.86
N PRO A 362 33.58 8.74 -4.99
CA PRO A 362 34.30 8.89 -6.24
C PRO A 362 35.29 10.06 -6.23
N GLU A 363 36.53 9.80 -6.64
CA GLU A 363 37.45 10.85 -7.09
C GLU A 363 36.87 11.61 -8.29
N LYS A 364 37.38 12.81 -8.61
CA LYS A 364 36.83 13.65 -9.70
C LYS A 364 36.65 12.89 -11.03
N HIS A 365 37.64 12.09 -11.43
CA HIS A 365 37.58 11.27 -12.65
C HIS A 365 36.52 10.17 -12.58
N ASN A 366 36.42 9.50 -11.42
CA ASN A 366 35.41 8.46 -11.21
C ASN A 366 34.00 9.05 -11.06
N LEU A 367 33.86 10.30 -10.61
CA LEU A 367 32.57 11.00 -10.53
C LEU A 367 32.03 11.25 -11.94
N PHE A 368 32.88 11.72 -12.87
CA PHE A 368 32.49 11.87 -14.27
C PHE A 368 32.04 10.54 -14.87
N ARG A 369 32.79 9.45 -14.64
CA ARG A 369 32.40 8.10 -15.10
C ARG A 369 31.09 7.63 -14.49
N MET A 370 30.84 7.91 -13.21
CA MET A 370 29.57 7.58 -12.56
C MET A 370 28.41 8.34 -13.18
N LEU A 371 28.57 9.65 -13.41
CA LEU A 371 27.55 10.47 -14.08
C LEU A 371 27.31 10.01 -15.51
N LEU A 372 28.37 9.65 -16.23
CA LEU A 372 28.28 9.16 -17.61
C LEU A 372 27.53 7.83 -17.67
N TRP A 373 27.98 6.79 -16.96
CA TRP A 373 27.37 5.45 -17.03
C TRP A 373 25.98 5.42 -16.40
N GLY A 374 25.79 6.11 -15.27
CA GLY A 374 24.48 6.24 -14.65
C GLY A 374 23.51 7.03 -15.53
N GLY A 375 23.96 8.18 -16.05
CA GLY A 375 23.18 9.03 -16.93
C GLY A 375 22.79 8.31 -18.22
N LEU A 376 23.76 7.72 -18.94
CA LEU A 376 23.51 6.99 -20.18
C LEU A 376 22.48 5.88 -19.98
N SER A 377 22.63 5.07 -18.93
CA SER A 377 21.66 4.00 -18.63
C SER A 377 20.26 4.55 -18.34
N PHE A 378 20.18 5.62 -17.54
CA PHE A 378 18.90 6.26 -17.23
C PHE A 378 18.22 6.80 -18.51
N PHE A 379 18.97 7.57 -19.31
CA PHE A 379 18.45 8.17 -20.54
C PHE A 379 18.08 7.12 -21.57
N LEU A 380 18.82 6.01 -21.68
CA LEU A 380 18.49 4.93 -22.60
C LEU A 380 17.14 4.30 -22.26
N VAL A 381 16.90 3.97 -20.99
CA VAL A 381 15.62 3.37 -20.55
C VAL A 381 14.47 4.37 -20.64
N PHE A 382 14.72 5.66 -20.37
CA PHE A 382 13.68 6.69 -20.42
C PHE A 382 13.44 7.24 -21.84
N SER A 383 14.36 6.99 -22.78
CA SER A 383 14.31 7.52 -24.16
C SER A 383 12.99 7.26 -24.89
N PRO A 384 12.28 6.11 -24.74
CA PRO A 384 11.00 5.92 -25.41
C PRO A 384 9.99 7.01 -25.03
N GLN A 385 9.95 7.43 -23.77
CA GLN A 385 9.04 8.50 -23.35
C GLN A 385 9.42 9.85 -23.93
N PHE A 386 10.72 10.17 -24.00
CA PHE A 386 11.16 11.44 -24.60
C PHE A 386 10.82 11.53 -26.08
N ILE A 387 11.04 10.43 -26.81
CA ILE A 387 10.69 10.34 -28.24
C ILE A 387 9.18 10.52 -28.41
N LEU A 388 8.38 9.81 -27.62
CA LEU A 388 6.92 9.91 -27.70
C LEU A 388 6.39 11.30 -27.33
N ASN A 389 6.94 11.91 -26.29
CA ASN A 389 6.59 13.28 -25.92
C ASN A 389 6.91 14.27 -27.07
N TRP A 390 8.07 14.08 -27.72
CA TRP A 390 8.45 14.88 -28.88
C TRP A 390 7.45 14.71 -30.03
N VAL A 391 7.11 13.47 -30.37
CA VAL A 391 6.19 13.13 -31.46
C VAL A 391 4.77 13.64 -31.18
N GLN A 392 4.25 13.47 -29.97
CA GLN A 392 2.86 13.79 -29.64
C GLN A 392 2.62 15.26 -29.24
N PHE A 393 3.62 15.91 -28.63
CA PHE A 393 3.47 17.23 -28.03
C PHE A 393 4.48 18.28 -28.53
N GLY A 394 5.38 17.91 -29.44
CA GLY A 394 6.41 18.79 -29.99
C GLY A 394 7.55 19.13 -29.03
N SER A 395 7.62 18.49 -27.85
CA SER A 395 8.68 18.72 -26.86
C SER A 395 8.93 17.46 -26.03
N PRO A 396 10.20 17.07 -25.77
CA PRO A 396 10.49 15.84 -25.05
C PRO A 396 10.14 15.96 -23.56
N LEU A 397 10.07 17.19 -23.04
CA LEU A 397 9.80 17.50 -21.63
C LEU A 397 8.33 17.79 -21.36
N ARG A 398 7.46 17.70 -22.39
CA ARG A 398 6.03 17.92 -22.25
C ARG A 398 5.34 16.56 -22.08
N PHE A 399 4.89 16.28 -20.85
CA PHE A 399 4.34 14.98 -20.48
C PHE A 399 2.82 14.90 -20.68
N PRO A 400 2.28 13.69 -20.94
CA PRO A 400 0.85 13.40 -21.10
C PRO A 400 -0.12 14.00 -20.07
N TYR A 401 0.34 14.21 -18.83
CA TYR A 401 -0.50 14.71 -17.73
C TYR A 401 -1.09 16.11 -17.99
N ILE A 402 -0.58 16.86 -18.96
CA ILE A 402 -1.17 18.13 -19.41
C ILE A 402 -2.58 17.97 -20.00
N LEU A 403 -2.94 16.76 -20.44
CA LEU A 403 -4.24 16.48 -21.07
C LEU A 403 -5.34 16.22 -20.03
N HIS A 404 -4.98 16.11 -18.75
CA HIS A 404 -5.93 15.88 -17.67
C HIS A 404 -6.63 17.20 -17.31
N ALA A 405 -7.96 17.15 -17.23
CA ALA A 405 -8.77 18.32 -16.87
C ALA A 405 -8.45 18.86 -15.45
N ASP A 406 -7.94 18.01 -14.56
CA ASP A 406 -7.72 18.31 -13.15
C ASP A 406 -6.40 19.05 -12.85
N ASN A 407 -5.83 19.73 -13.85
CA ASN A 407 -4.52 20.38 -13.73
C ASN A 407 -3.38 19.45 -13.28
N ALA A 408 -3.50 18.14 -13.52
CA ALA A 408 -2.49 17.15 -13.12
C ALA A 408 -1.08 17.49 -13.63
N GLY A 409 -1.00 18.08 -14.82
CA GLY A 409 0.25 18.53 -15.43
C GLY A 409 0.99 19.66 -14.70
N GLN A 410 0.35 20.37 -13.75
CA GLN A 410 1.03 21.40 -12.95
C GLN A 410 2.03 20.82 -11.95
N GLY A 411 1.88 19.55 -11.57
CA GLY A 411 2.73 18.94 -10.54
C GLY A 411 2.50 19.61 -9.18
N PHE A 412 3.53 20.23 -8.61
CA PHE A 412 3.43 20.88 -7.30
C PHE A 412 2.91 22.31 -7.42
N SER A 413 1.89 22.65 -6.63
CA SER A 413 1.36 24.01 -6.49
C SER A 413 1.26 24.44 -5.03
N PHE A 414 1.82 25.62 -4.73
CA PHE A 414 1.71 26.25 -3.41
C PHE A 414 0.28 26.61 -3.03
N SER A 415 -0.61 26.85 -4.00
CA SER A 415 -2.02 27.17 -3.71
C SER A 415 -2.80 25.98 -3.16
N VAL A 416 -2.33 24.75 -3.42
CA VAL A 416 -2.94 23.50 -2.93
C VAL A 416 -2.44 23.15 -1.52
N LEU A 417 -1.24 23.61 -1.15
CA LEU A 417 -0.60 23.23 0.11
C LEU A 417 -1.47 23.46 1.37
N PRO A 418 -2.22 24.59 1.52
CA PRO A 418 -3.08 24.82 2.67
C PRO A 418 -4.21 23.79 2.84
N THR A 419 -4.64 23.13 1.76
CA THR A 419 -5.72 22.14 1.81
C THR A 419 -5.15 20.70 1.76
N GLY A 420 -4.05 20.49 1.04
CA GLY A 420 -3.40 19.19 0.94
C GLY A 420 -2.66 18.74 2.21
N ILE A 421 -2.13 19.67 3.02
CA ILE A 421 -1.57 19.33 4.35
C ILE A 421 -2.66 18.75 5.24
N PRO A 422 -3.78 19.46 5.54
CA PRO A 422 -4.87 18.89 6.31
C PRO A 422 -5.37 17.55 5.75
N PHE A 423 -5.55 17.43 4.44
CA PHE A 423 -6.02 16.19 3.83
C PHE A 423 -5.11 15.00 4.13
N LEU A 424 -3.81 15.07 3.79
CA LEU A 424 -2.90 13.93 3.98
C LEU A 424 -2.58 13.66 5.45
N PHE A 425 -2.38 14.71 6.24
CA PHE A 425 -2.00 14.57 7.65
C PHE A 425 -3.16 14.11 8.53
N THR A 426 -4.40 14.48 8.23
CA THR A 426 -5.57 13.97 8.96
C THR A 426 -5.94 12.56 8.51
N THR A 427 -5.87 12.27 7.22
CA THR A 427 -6.23 10.93 6.69
C THR A 427 -5.25 9.86 7.16
N ASN A 428 -3.94 10.14 7.14
CA ASN A 428 -2.88 9.17 7.47
C ASN A 428 -2.22 9.44 8.85
N HIS A 429 -2.97 10.04 9.77
CA HIS A 429 -2.46 10.64 11.02
C HIS A 429 -1.53 9.74 11.83
N ALA A 430 -1.91 8.49 12.11
CA ALA A 430 -1.10 7.60 12.94
C ALA A 430 0.28 7.31 12.32
N TYR A 431 0.34 7.04 11.02
CA TYR A 431 1.60 6.79 10.32
C TYR A 431 2.53 8.00 10.36
N LEU A 432 1.97 9.19 10.15
CA LEU A 432 2.74 10.42 10.04
C LEU A 432 3.22 10.93 11.41
N VAL A 433 2.40 10.81 12.45
CA VAL A 433 2.81 11.13 13.83
C VAL A 433 3.89 10.17 14.31
N LEU A 434 3.66 8.85 14.21
CA LEU A 434 4.63 7.85 14.67
C LEU A 434 5.92 7.90 13.85
N GLY A 435 5.81 7.92 12.53
CA GLY A 435 6.97 7.98 11.63
C GLY A 435 7.76 9.28 11.80
N GLY A 436 7.08 10.43 11.74
CA GLY A 436 7.69 11.75 11.85
C GLY A 436 8.41 11.97 13.19
N LEU A 437 7.79 11.59 14.31
CA LEU A 437 8.44 11.62 15.61
C LEU A 437 9.65 10.69 15.65
N SER A 438 9.50 9.46 15.18
CA SER A 438 10.56 8.45 15.28
C SER A 438 11.83 8.88 14.55
N LEU A 439 11.71 9.58 13.42
CA LEU A 439 12.87 10.16 12.71
C LEU A 439 13.71 11.11 13.59
N LEU A 440 13.09 11.85 14.53
CA LEU A 440 13.82 12.72 15.46
C LEU A 440 14.58 11.94 16.55
N PHE A 441 14.12 10.71 16.87
CA PHE A 441 14.67 9.87 17.93
C PHE A 441 15.63 8.79 17.45
N ILE A 442 15.87 8.67 16.14
CA ILE A 442 16.98 7.89 15.60
C ILE A 442 18.26 8.71 15.80
N LYS A 443 19.27 8.21 16.52
CA LYS A 443 20.57 8.91 16.71
C LYS A 443 21.55 8.58 15.59
N ASP A 444 21.48 7.38 15.01
CA ASP A 444 22.29 7.02 13.83
C ASP A 444 21.97 7.97 12.67
N ARG A 445 23.00 8.72 12.25
CA ARG A 445 22.88 9.72 11.19
C ARG A 445 22.52 9.10 9.85
N LYS A 446 23.16 7.99 9.48
CA LYS A 446 22.97 7.35 8.17
C LYS A 446 21.55 6.79 8.07
N ILE A 447 21.08 6.08 9.09
CA ILE A 447 19.73 5.52 9.12
C ILE A 447 18.68 6.63 9.10
N ARG A 448 18.85 7.66 9.94
CA ARG A 448 17.95 8.81 9.98
C ARG A 448 17.87 9.51 8.63
N THR A 449 19.00 9.81 8.01
CA THR A 449 19.04 10.46 6.69
C THR A 449 18.40 9.60 5.60
N PHE A 450 18.68 8.28 5.59
CA PHE A 450 18.08 7.35 4.63
C PHE A 450 16.54 7.37 4.72
N LEU A 451 16.00 7.17 5.92
CA LEU A 451 14.55 7.10 6.14
C LEU A 451 13.86 8.44 5.93
N SER A 452 14.46 9.55 6.34
CA SER A 452 13.90 10.88 6.10
C SER A 452 13.82 11.21 4.62
N LEU A 453 14.86 10.89 3.83
CA LEU A 453 14.84 11.11 2.37
C LEU A 453 13.96 10.11 1.61
N TRP A 454 13.63 8.97 2.21
CA TRP A 454 12.60 8.06 1.71
C TRP A 454 11.20 8.66 1.93
N ILE A 455 10.89 9.11 3.14
CA ILE A 455 9.52 9.46 3.53
C ILE A 455 9.14 10.89 3.08
N ILE A 456 9.98 11.86 3.40
CA ILE A 456 9.56 13.26 3.49
C ILE A 456 9.40 13.96 2.13
N PRO A 457 10.33 13.83 1.16
CA PRO A 457 10.22 14.54 -0.12
C PRO A 457 8.94 14.19 -0.89
N LEU A 458 8.60 12.89 -0.93
CA LEU A 458 7.39 12.40 -1.59
C LEU A 458 6.12 12.94 -0.92
N LEU A 459 6.07 12.90 0.42
CA LEU A 459 4.94 13.39 1.20
C LEU A 459 4.65 14.87 0.93
N PHE A 460 5.66 15.74 1.07
CA PHE A 460 5.45 17.17 0.89
C PHE A 460 5.12 17.55 -0.54
N PHE A 461 5.67 16.85 -1.54
CA PHE A 461 5.24 17.05 -2.92
C PHE A 461 3.75 16.79 -3.09
N PHE A 462 3.25 15.67 -2.56
CA PHE A 462 1.83 15.35 -2.70
C PHE A 462 0.91 16.23 -1.87
N CYS A 463 1.39 16.87 -0.80
CA CYS A 463 0.64 17.93 -0.13
C CYS A 463 0.36 19.14 -1.03
N GLY A 464 1.18 19.40 -2.06
CA GLY A 464 0.96 20.45 -3.05
C GLY A 464 0.42 19.95 -4.39
N TYR A 465 0.04 18.67 -4.51
CA TYR A 465 -0.37 18.09 -5.79
C TYR A 465 -1.88 18.28 -6.02
N PRO A 466 -2.33 18.93 -7.11
CA PRO A 466 -3.76 19.25 -7.34
C PRO A 466 -4.71 18.05 -7.30
N VAL A 467 -4.22 16.87 -7.71
CA VAL A 467 -5.02 15.65 -7.86
C VAL A 467 -4.94 14.75 -6.62
N ILE A 468 -4.41 15.26 -5.50
CA ILE A 468 -4.24 14.48 -4.27
C ILE A 468 -5.57 13.94 -3.72
N TYR A 469 -6.67 14.63 -3.97
CA TYR A 469 -8.01 14.28 -3.48
C TYR A 469 -8.61 13.03 -4.14
N ASN A 470 -8.03 12.53 -5.23
CA ASN A 470 -8.56 11.34 -5.91
C ASN A 470 -8.43 10.07 -5.05
N ASN A 471 -7.44 10.02 -4.15
CA ASN A 471 -7.28 8.91 -3.22
C ASN A 471 -6.35 9.28 -2.06
N THR A 472 -6.71 8.84 -0.85
CA THR A 472 -6.07 9.19 0.42
C THR A 472 -4.69 8.54 0.66
N SER A 473 -4.35 7.48 -0.08
CA SER A 473 -3.24 6.58 0.25
C SER A 473 -2.40 6.17 -0.97
N ARG A 474 -3.00 6.00 -2.16
CA ARG A 474 -2.34 5.42 -3.35
C ARG A 474 -1.05 6.14 -3.76
N PHE A 475 -1.07 7.48 -3.75
CA PHE A 475 0.05 8.30 -4.22
C PHE A 475 1.27 8.23 -3.31
N ILE A 476 1.05 8.00 -2.02
CA ILE A 476 2.09 7.99 -1.00
C ILE A 476 2.39 6.57 -0.51
N MET A 477 1.86 5.53 -1.14
CA MET A 477 1.92 4.14 -0.65
C MET A 477 3.34 3.66 -0.28
N SER A 478 4.36 4.12 -1.01
CA SER A 478 5.76 3.77 -0.74
C SER A 478 6.32 4.33 0.57
N LEU A 479 5.69 5.32 1.22
CA LEU A 479 6.16 5.90 2.48
C LEU A 479 5.77 5.09 3.70
N PHE A 480 4.66 4.34 3.65
CA PHE A 480 4.16 3.57 4.80
C PHE A 480 5.19 2.59 5.38
N PRO A 481 5.86 1.75 4.57
CA PRO A 481 6.93 0.89 5.09
C PRO A 481 8.10 1.70 5.68
N GLY A 482 8.39 2.88 5.13
CA GLY A 482 9.40 3.80 5.67
C GLY A 482 9.03 4.31 7.07
N CYS A 483 7.79 4.77 7.28
CA CYS A 483 7.30 5.23 8.58
C CYS A 483 7.34 4.14 9.65
N ILE A 484 6.92 2.92 9.31
CA ILE A 484 7.00 1.77 10.23
C ILE A 484 8.46 1.41 10.52
N THR A 485 9.33 1.43 9.51
CA THR A 485 10.78 1.19 9.71
C THR A 485 11.38 2.23 10.66
N ALA A 486 11.04 3.52 10.49
CA ALA A 486 11.49 4.58 11.39
C ALA A 486 11.05 4.33 12.84
N LEU A 487 9.80 3.92 13.05
CA LEU A 487 9.29 3.59 14.39
C LEU A 487 10.13 2.52 15.07
N PHE A 488 10.41 1.40 14.40
CA PHE A 488 11.17 0.30 15.00
C PHE A 488 12.67 0.60 15.16
N LEU A 489 13.23 1.51 14.37
CA LEU A 489 14.65 1.91 14.45
C LEU A 489 14.91 3.12 15.35
N ALA A 490 13.86 3.73 15.92
CA ALA A 490 14.03 4.78 16.92
C ALA A 490 14.81 4.27 18.14
N ASP A 491 15.70 5.09 18.69
CA ASP A 491 16.57 4.66 19.80
C ASP A 491 15.86 4.54 21.15
N ILE A 492 14.57 4.88 21.19
CA ILE A 492 13.70 4.70 22.38
C ILE A 492 13.61 3.21 22.80
N TRP A 493 13.89 2.27 21.89
CA TRP A 493 13.83 0.83 22.17
C TRP A 493 15.15 0.23 22.66
N LYS A 494 16.29 0.89 22.41
CA LYS A 494 17.63 0.32 22.62
C LYS A 494 17.92 0.11 24.10
N ASP A 495 18.38 -1.10 24.42
CA ASP A 495 18.72 -1.55 25.78
C ASP A 495 17.62 -1.35 26.83
N GLN A 496 16.37 -1.21 26.41
CA GLN A 496 15.24 -1.14 27.34
C GLN A 496 14.88 -2.54 27.81
N ILE A 497 14.66 -2.67 29.12
CA ILE A 497 14.05 -3.88 29.70
C ILE A 497 12.63 -4.07 29.16
N PHE A 498 12.13 -5.30 29.19
CA PHE A 498 10.80 -5.64 28.67
C PHE A 498 9.68 -4.78 29.25
N SER A 499 9.67 -4.54 30.56
CA SER A 499 8.69 -3.67 31.23
C SER A 499 8.69 -2.23 30.68
N ALA A 500 9.86 -1.66 30.41
CA ALA A 500 9.95 -0.32 29.81
C ALA A 500 9.42 -0.32 28.37
N LYS A 501 9.70 -1.36 27.59
CA LYS A 501 9.13 -1.51 26.23
C LYS A 501 7.60 -1.61 26.29
N CYS A 502 7.04 -2.39 27.21
CA CYS A 502 5.58 -2.46 27.39
C CYS A 502 4.97 -1.12 27.77
N ARG A 503 5.62 -0.35 28.65
CA ARG A 503 5.19 1.01 29.03
C ARG A 503 5.22 2.02 27.87
N ILE A 504 5.91 1.72 26.77
CA ILE A 504 5.86 2.52 25.54
C ILE A 504 4.83 1.94 24.57
N VAL A 505 4.91 0.64 24.27
CA VAL A 505 4.06 -0.03 23.27
C VAL A 505 2.58 0.02 23.63
N LEU A 506 2.21 -0.19 24.90
CA LEU A 506 0.81 -0.22 25.33
C LEU A 506 0.10 1.13 25.08
N PRO A 507 0.65 2.28 25.51
CA PRO A 507 0.18 3.61 25.09
C PRO A 507 -0.03 3.77 23.59
N LEU A 508 0.99 3.44 22.79
CA LEU A 508 0.92 3.63 21.34
C LEU A 508 -0.18 2.78 20.71
N LEU A 509 -0.26 1.49 21.08
CA LEU A 509 -1.29 0.58 20.57
C LEU A 509 -2.68 0.98 21.02
N ALA A 510 -2.87 1.34 22.29
CA ALA A 510 -4.18 1.78 22.78
C ALA A 510 -4.64 3.06 22.07
N SER A 511 -3.72 4.02 21.88
CA SER A 511 -4.01 5.23 21.11
C SER A 511 -4.40 4.91 19.65
N VAL A 512 -3.61 4.11 18.93
CA VAL A 512 -3.89 3.83 17.51
C VAL A 512 -5.09 2.91 17.31
N LEU A 513 -5.27 1.90 18.16
CA LEU A 513 -6.28 0.85 17.96
C LEU A 513 -7.62 1.15 18.63
N LEU A 514 -7.67 1.98 19.67
CA LEU A 514 -8.89 2.21 20.45
C LEU A 514 -9.44 3.64 20.32
N THR A 515 -8.69 4.56 19.72
CA THR A 515 -9.11 5.95 19.60
C THR A 515 -9.08 6.47 18.17
N ALA A 516 -9.84 7.54 17.92
CA ALA A 516 -9.96 8.20 16.64
C ALA A 516 -9.66 9.71 16.77
N PRO A 517 -8.51 10.12 17.33
CA PRO A 517 -8.30 11.51 17.76
C PRO A 517 -8.37 12.46 16.57
N GLY A 518 -9.07 13.58 16.73
CA GLY A 518 -9.26 14.50 15.61
C GLY A 518 -9.40 15.93 16.04
N GLY A 519 -8.99 16.82 15.14
CA GLY A 519 -9.15 18.27 15.27
C GLY A 519 -10.60 18.76 15.10
N SER A 520 -11.57 17.86 14.92
CA SER A 520 -13.01 18.15 14.86
C SER A 520 -13.77 17.32 15.90
N GLU A 521 -14.89 17.84 16.42
CA GLU A 521 -15.70 17.17 17.44
C GLU A 521 -16.25 15.82 16.96
N ILE A 522 -16.59 15.71 15.68
CA ILE A 522 -17.11 14.49 15.05
C ILE A 522 -16.13 13.33 15.18
N PHE A 523 -14.83 13.58 15.03
CA PHE A 523 -13.84 12.52 15.16
C PHE A 523 -13.75 11.95 16.58
N GLN A 524 -14.12 12.73 17.60
CA GLN A 524 -14.08 12.28 18.99
C GLN A 524 -15.20 11.30 19.33
N THR A 525 -16.26 11.23 18.51
CA THR A 525 -17.38 10.29 18.68
C THR A 525 -17.24 9.05 17.81
N LEU A 526 -16.24 9.00 16.93
CA LEU A 526 -15.98 7.83 16.10
C LEU A 526 -15.44 6.67 16.95
N LEU A 527 -16.04 5.50 16.74
CA LEU A 527 -15.63 4.26 17.35
C LEU A 527 -14.80 3.42 16.35
N PRO A 528 -13.51 3.18 16.64
CA PRO A 528 -12.72 2.19 15.91
C PRO A 528 -13.40 0.83 15.86
N TRP A 529 -13.01 0.00 14.88
CA TRP A 529 -13.55 -1.34 14.64
C TRP A 529 -15.05 -1.37 14.36
N ARG A 530 -15.67 -0.22 14.07
CA ARG A 530 -17.12 -0.07 13.87
C ARG A 530 -17.92 -0.61 15.05
N TRP A 531 -17.47 -0.38 16.28
CA TRP A 531 -18.20 -0.83 17.47
C TRP A 531 -19.63 -0.29 17.56
N ASN A 532 -19.94 0.81 16.86
CA ASN A 532 -21.31 1.30 16.69
C ASN A 532 -22.23 0.26 16.02
N GLU A 533 -21.75 -0.50 15.03
CA GLU A 533 -22.51 -1.57 14.38
C GLU A 533 -22.80 -2.74 15.34
N PHE A 534 -21.99 -2.86 16.40
CA PHE A 534 -22.15 -3.86 17.46
C PHE A 534 -22.88 -3.31 18.70
N GLY A 535 -23.57 -2.17 18.56
CA GLY A 535 -24.43 -1.62 19.61
C GLY A 535 -23.73 -0.73 20.65
N MET A 536 -22.44 -0.38 20.47
CA MET A 536 -21.81 0.60 21.36
C MET A 536 -22.28 2.03 21.04
N PRO A 537 -22.67 2.82 22.06
CA PRO A 537 -23.13 4.18 21.86
C PRO A 537 -21.97 5.12 21.53
N GLN A 538 -22.20 6.13 20.68
CA GLN A 538 -21.16 7.05 20.20
C GLN A 538 -20.41 7.81 21.31
N TRP A 539 -21.07 8.13 22.43
CA TRP A 539 -20.42 8.80 23.57
C TRP A 539 -19.29 7.96 24.19
N MET A 540 -19.31 6.64 24.01
CA MET A 540 -18.26 5.73 24.48
C MET A 540 -16.90 6.05 23.82
N GLY A 541 -16.89 6.55 22.58
CA GLY A 541 -15.66 6.92 21.87
C GLY A 541 -14.86 7.98 22.62
N LYS A 542 -15.57 9.00 23.13
CA LYS A 542 -14.97 10.07 23.95
C LYS A 542 -14.45 9.53 25.28
N THR A 543 -15.20 8.65 25.94
CA THR A 543 -14.80 8.02 27.20
C THR A 543 -13.53 7.18 27.04
N ILE A 544 -13.46 6.37 25.98
CA ILE A 544 -12.27 5.57 25.65
C ILE A 544 -11.08 6.48 25.36
N CYS A 545 -11.28 7.56 24.60
CA CYS A 545 -10.24 8.54 24.32
C CYS A 545 -9.65 9.14 25.62
N ILE A 546 -10.50 9.58 26.55
CA ILE A 546 -10.07 10.11 27.85
C ILE A 546 -9.30 9.05 28.65
N ALA A 547 -9.80 7.80 28.70
CA ALA A 547 -9.15 6.72 29.42
C ALA A 547 -7.73 6.44 28.87
N VAL A 548 -7.58 6.44 27.54
CA VAL A 548 -6.27 6.25 26.89
C VAL A 548 -5.35 7.45 27.16
N ILE A 549 -5.85 8.68 27.14
CA ILE A 549 -5.05 9.87 27.50
C ILE A 549 -4.54 9.75 28.94
N LEU A 550 -5.40 9.37 29.90
CA LEU A 550 -5.01 9.17 31.29
C LEU A 550 -3.94 8.07 31.44
N MET A 551 -4.09 6.97 30.70
CA MET A 551 -3.08 5.90 30.67
C MET A 551 -1.74 6.40 30.12
N ASN A 552 -1.75 7.22 29.06
CA ASN A 552 -0.53 7.80 28.50
C ASN A 552 0.14 8.74 29.51
N CYS A 553 -0.63 9.61 30.17
CA CYS A 553 -0.13 10.48 31.24
C CYS A 553 0.49 9.67 32.39
N ALA A 554 -0.15 8.59 32.83
CA ALA A 554 0.39 7.71 33.86
C ALA A 554 1.72 7.05 33.43
N CYS A 555 1.84 6.62 32.17
CA CYS A 555 3.09 6.06 31.64
C CYS A 555 4.20 7.10 31.56
N VAL A 556 3.89 8.33 31.11
CA VAL A 556 4.85 9.45 31.10
C VAL A 556 5.34 9.76 32.51
N LEU A 557 4.44 9.90 33.49
CA LEU A 557 4.78 10.13 34.89
C LEU A 557 5.62 8.98 35.47
N SER A 558 5.35 7.74 35.08
CA SER A 558 6.16 6.58 35.47
C SER A 558 7.61 6.68 34.96
N PHE A 559 7.82 7.13 33.72
CA PHE A 559 9.17 7.38 33.20
C PHE A 559 9.86 8.57 33.87
N LEU A 560 9.13 9.66 34.13
CA LEU A 560 9.66 10.84 34.82
C LEU A 560 10.07 10.51 36.26
N THR A 561 9.26 9.78 37.01
CA THR A 561 9.60 9.33 38.36
C THR A 561 10.81 8.39 38.36
N THR A 562 10.91 7.50 37.37
CA THR A 562 12.10 6.66 37.17
C THR A 562 13.34 7.52 36.90
N ALA A 563 13.21 8.54 36.04
CA ALA A 563 14.30 9.46 35.73
C ALA A 563 14.74 10.26 36.98
N VAL A 564 13.81 10.81 37.76
CA VAL A 564 14.12 11.56 38.99
C VAL A 564 14.87 10.68 39.99
N ARG A 565 14.46 9.43 40.18
CA ARG A 565 15.17 8.47 41.06
C ARG A 565 16.59 8.15 40.57
N MET A 566 16.82 8.18 39.26
CA MET A 566 18.13 7.90 38.65
C MET A 566 19.01 9.15 38.45
N LYS A 567 18.47 10.35 38.76
CA LYS A 567 19.15 11.65 38.56
C LYS A 567 20.47 11.74 39.31
N ASN A 568 20.51 11.21 40.54
CA ASN A 568 21.68 11.28 41.41
C ASN A 568 22.89 10.47 40.90
N ASN A 569 22.70 9.57 39.94
CA ASN A 569 23.75 8.67 39.45
C ASN A 569 24.31 9.05 38.07
N HIS A 570 23.90 10.18 37.47
CA HIS A 570 24.28 10.59 36.09
C HIS A 570 24.28 9.44 35.06
N SER A 571 23.43 8.45 35.30
CA SER A 571 23.55 7.17 34.61
C SER A 571 22.96 7.26 33.20
N PRO A 572 23.45 6.45 32.24
CA PRO A 572 22.82 6.32 30.92
C PRO A 572 21.33 5.93 31.00
N ALA A 573 20.89 5.33 32.12
CA ALA A 573 19.49 5.01 32.39
C ALA A 573 18.60 6.25 32.61
N PHE A 574 19.15 7.36 33.14
CA PHE A 574 18.44 8.64 33.23
C PHE A 574 18.04 9.15 31.84
N ARG A 575 19.02 9.25 30.93
CA ARG A 575 18.79 9.74 29.56
C ARG A 575 17.78 8.86 28.81
N LYS A 576 17.90 7.53 28.95
CA LYS A 576 16.96 6.57 28.34
C LYS A 576 15.52 6.73 28.84
N SER A 577 15.34 6.95 30.14
CA SER A 577 14.01 7.20 30.73
C SER A 577 13.43 8.54 30.27
N MET A 578 14.26 9.58 30.17
CA MET A 578 13.86 10.90 29.67
C MET A 578 13.51 10.87 28.18
N ASP A 579 14.31 10.20 27.33
CA ASP A 579 14.01 10.03 25.90
C ASP A 579 12.64 9.35 25.71
N SER A 580 12.35 8.32 26.52
CA SER A 580 11.07 7.59 26.46
C SER A 580 9.89 8.44 26.95
N ALA A 581 10.07 9.19 28.05
CA ALA A 581 9.07 10.13 28.55
C ALA A 581 8.76 11.22 27.52
N LEU A 582 9.80 11.81 26.92
CA LEU A 582 9.68 12.86 25.92
C LEU A 582 8.98 12.34 24.66
N PHE A 583 9.34 11.15 24.19
CA PHE A 583 8.69 10.52 23.04
C PHE A 583 7.19 10.33 23.28
N LEU A 584 6.81 9.74 24.43
CA LEU A 584 5.39 9.53 24.76
C LEU A 584 4.61 10.83 25.00
N LEU A 585 5.26 11.84 25.58
CA LEU A 585 4.67 13.16 25.76
C LEU A 585 4.39 13.82 24.42
N LEU A 586 5.38 13.87 23.53
CA LEU A 586 5.24 14.45 22.18
C LEU A 586 4.26 13.67 21.32
N PHE A 587 4.27 12.33 21.43
CA PHE A 587 3.26 11.48 20.79
C PHE A 587 1.86 11.84 21.28
N SER A 588 1.65 11.90 22.60
CA SER A 588 0.33 12.22 23.15
C SER A 588 -0.14 13.61 22.73
N LEU A 589 0.76 14.59 22.74
CA LEU A 589 0.47 15.94 22.26
C LEU A 589 0.04 15.93 20.78
N LEU A 590 0.88 15.40 19.89
CA LEU A 590 0.61 15.40 18.45
C LEU A 590 -0.60 14.55 18.07
N PHE A 591 -0.71 13.37 18.68
CA PHE A 591 -1.74 12.40 18.35
C PHE A 591 -3.12 12.89 18.78
N PHE A 592 -3.28 13.40 20.00
CA PHE A 592 -4.57 13.83 20.53
C PHE A 592 -4.95 15.28 20.22
N VAL A 593 -4.00 16.21 20.08
CA VAL A 593 -4.30 17.54 19.55
C VAL A 593 -4.72 17.44 18.07
N ALA A 594 -4.16 16.46 17.35
CA ALA A 594 -4.53 16.10 15.99
C ALA A 594 -4.54 17.30 15.01
N ASN A 595 -3.64 18.28 15.23
CA ASN A 595 -3.46 19.41 14.33
C ASN A 595 -2.50 19.00 13.18
N PRO A 596 -2.99 18.95 11.92
CA PRO A 596 -2.19 18.47 10.79
C PRO A 596 -0.95 19.35 10.53
N TYR A 597 -1.02 20.65 10.77
CA TYR A 597 0.10 21.57 10.59
C TYR A 597 1.20 21.36 11.63
N LEU A 598 0.84 20.98 12.85
CA LEU A 598 1.84 20.67 13.88
C LEU A 598 2.61 19.39 13.53
N THR A 599 1.93 18.36 13.04
CA THR A 599 2.58 17.14 12.54
C THR A 599 3.45 17.45 11.30
N ALA A 600 2.96 18.27 10.37
CA ALA A 600 3.74 18.72 9.22
C ALA A 600 5.00 19.50 9.64
N PHE A 601 4.90 20.37 10.66
CA PHE A 601 6.04 21.09 11.22
C PHE A 601 7.09 20.14 11.79
N VAL A 602 6.67 19.11 12.54
CA VAL A 602 7.59 18.08 13.08
C VAL A 602 8.32 17.33 11.95
N MET A 603 7.62 17.00 10.87
CA MET A 603 8.25 16.37 9.70
C MET A 603 9.19 17.33 8.96
N ALA A 604 8.84 18.62 8.86
CA ALA A 604 9.74 19.64 8.32
C ALA A 604 10.99 19.82 9.20
N ALA A 605 10.87 19.77 10.52
CA ALA A 605 12.00 19.80 11.44
C ALA A 605 12.91 18.56 11.28
N ALA A 606 12.32 17.37 11.12
CA ALA A 606 13.07 16.16 10.80
C ALA A 606 13.80 16.27 9.46
N PHE A 607 13.19 16.93 8.47
CA PHE A 607 13.84 17.23 7.19
C PHE A 607 14.99 18.23 7.33
N GLY A 608 14.82 19.32 8.08
CA GLY A 608 15.89 20.28 8.35
C GLY A 608 17.10 19.62 9.00
N ARG A 609 16.88 18.73 9.97
CA ARG A 609 17.95 17.90 10.56
C ARG A 609 18.60 16.97 9.54
N THR A 610 17.81 16.41 8.63
CA THR A 610 18.29 15.52 7.55
C THR A 610 19.19 16.25 6.57
N VAL A 611 18.88 17.51 6.23
CA VAL A 611 19.75 18.35 5.39
C VAL A 611 21.09 18.57 6.08
N TYR A 612 21.07 18.94 7.37
CA TYR A 612 22.29 19.10 8.17
C TYR A 612 23.12 17.81 8.22
N ASP A 613 22.47 16.68 8.49
CA ASP A 613 23.11 15.37 8.51
C ASP A 613 23.71 14.97 7.15
N SER A 614 23.03 15.29 6.05
CA SER A 614 23.53 15.03 4.70
C SER A 614 24.83 15.79 4.43
N VAL A 615 24.91 17.06 4.85
CA VAL A 615 26.14 17.86 4.77
C VAL A 615 27.27 17.22 5.57
N LEU A 616 26.98 16.77 6.80
CA LEU A 616 27.98 16.10 7.63
C LEU A 616 28.44 14.77 7.03
N LEU A 617 27.54 13.95 6.47
CA LEU A 617 27.91 12.72 5.78
C LEU A 617 28.83 12.98 4.58
N LEU A 618 28.57 14.04 3.81
CA LEU A 618 29.43 14.44 2.70
C LEU A 618 30.81 14.92 3.18
N ARG A 619 30.88 15.62 4.32
CA ARG A 619 32.13 16.04 4.96
C ARG A 619 32.94 14.86 5.51
N ASP A 620 32.27 13.88 6.12
CA ASP A 620 32.93 12.68 6.64
C ASP A 620 33.58 11.86 5.51
N VAL A 621 32.96 11.85 4.33
CA VAL A 621 33.53 11.23 3.12
C VAL A 621 34.74 12.00 2.59
N SER A 622 34.74 13.33 2.67
CA SER A 622 35.91 14.12 2.21
C SER A 622 37.08 14.01 3.17
N SER A 623 36.84 13.89 4.48
CA SER A 623 37.91 13.70 5.48
C SER A 623 38.49 12.29 5.51
N THR A 624 37.68 11.25 5.26
CA THR A 624 38.20 9.87 5.11
C THR A 624 39.02 9.68 3.84
N ARG A 625 38.91 10.55 2.83
CA ARG A 625 39.87 10.54 1.71
C ARG A 625 41.27 11.00 2.10
N SER A 626 41.41 11.81 3.16
CA SER A 626 42.72 12.27 3.64
C SER A 626 43.39 11.30 4.63
N SER A 627 42.68 10.27 5.11
CA SER A 627 43.24 9.22 5.97
C SER A 627 43.15 7.87 5.28
N THR A 628 44.21 7.07 5.31
CA THR A 628 44.33 5.77 4.62
C THR A 628 43.42 4.66 5.17
N ALA A 629 42.50 4.98 6.08
CA ALA A 629 41.61 4.00 6.70
C ALA A 629 40.35 3.79 5.85
N ARG A 630 40.16 2.56 5.34
CA ARG A 630 38.93 2.14 4.67
C ARG A 630 37.81 1.98 5.71
N PRO A 631 36.69 2.73 5.64
CA PRO A 631 35.52 2.37 6.40
C PRO A 631 34.82 1.18 5.75
N GLU A 632 34.70 0.08 6.49
CA GLU A 632 33.76 -1.00 6.17
C GLU A 632 32.33 -0.46 6.16
N TRP A 633 31.53 -0.90 5.18
CA TRP A 633 30.15 -0.46 5.00
C TRP A 633 29.20 -1.59 5.41
N ILE A 634 28.66 -1.47 6.62
CA ILE A 634 27.70 -2.37 7.33
C ILE A 634 28.06 -3.85 7.23
#